data_AF-F7K1D1-F1
#
_entry.id   AF-F7K1D1-F1
#
_cell.length_a   1.000
_cell.length_b   1.000
_cell.length_c   1.000
_cell.angle_alpha   90.00
_cell.angle_beta   90.00
_cell.angle_gamma   90.00
#
_symmetry.space_group_name_H-M   'P 1'
#
loop_
_entity.id
_entity.type
_entity.pdbx_description
1 polymer ?
#
loop_
_entity_poly.entity_id
_entity_poly.type
_entity_poly.pdbx_seq_one_letter_code
_entity_poly.pdbx_strand_id
1 'polypeptide(L)'
;MTIDTNDILNSILESLSRIDYIHPEDIPNIDLYMDQVTTFMDTQLSSTKRYADDKILTKTMINNYAKNNLLPPPVKKKYSKDHLLLLIFIYYFKSILSIKDIETLLKPMTDAGFGQDSDKDTSSLADMYQQICTMCKGQLEPLKENISSAWETAGETFSEIPDTSKDTFQILAFICSLSFDVYVKKMMIEKLIDTFSSEDSSHKK
;
A
#
# COMPACT_ATOMS: atom_id res chain seq x y z
N MET A 1 -10.74 10.20 -0.82
CA MET A 1 -11.95 9.80 -0.08
C MET A 1 -12.68 11.05 0.36
N THR A 2 -13.99 11.14 0.15
CA THR A 2 -14.88 12.22 0.62
C THR A 2 -15.86 11.60 1.60
N ILE A 3 -15.95 12.15 2.82
CA ILE A 3 -16.82 11.64 3.89
C ILE A 3 -17.98 12.61 4.07
N ASP A 4 -19.22 12.15 3.90
CA ASP A 4 -20.40 12.89 4.35
C ASP A 4 -20.56 12.69 5.85
N THR A 5 -20.56 13.79 6.61
CA THR A 5 -20.70 13.75 8.06
C THR A 5 -22.08 13.28 8.54
N ASN A 6 -23.10 13.32 7.67
CA ASN A 6 -24.44 12.83 7.99
C ASN A 6 -24.63 11.35 7.63
N ASP A 7 -23.71 10.76 6.86
CA ASP A 7 -23.73 9.35 6.47
C ASP A 7 -22.29 8.79 6.37
N ILE A 8 -21.60 8.85 7.51
CA ILE A 8 -20.16 8.56 7.59
C ILE A 8 -19.88 7.11 7.17
N LEU A 9 -20.66 6.15 7.70
CA LEU A 9 -20.43 4.74 7.45
C LEU A 9 -20.61 4.41 5.96
N ASN A 10 -21.73 4.78 5.34
CA ASN A 10 -21.92 4.48 3.92
C ASN A 10 -20.91 5.22 3.05
N SER A 11 -20.55 6.46 3.37
CA SER A 11 -19.49 7.20 2.65
C SER A 11 -18.14 6.47 2.68
N ILE A 12 -17.80 5.87 3.81
CA ILE A 12 -16.58 5.05 3.96
C ILE A 12 -16.71 3.77 3.13
N LEU A 13 -17.82 3.03 3.25
CA LEU A 13 -18.03 1.76 2.55
C LEU A 13 -18.04 1.93 1.01
N GLU A 14 -18.66 3.00 0.51
CA GLU A 14 -18.61 3.36 -0.91
C GLU A 14 -17.18 3.67 -1.36
N SER A 15 -16.44 4.43 -0.55
CA SER A 15 -15.06 4.79 -0.88
C SER A 15 -14.14 3.56 -0.90
N LEU A 16 -14.34 2.62 0.03
CA LEU A 16 -13.63 1.34 0.05
C LEU A 16 -13.92 0.52 -1.20
N SER A 17 -15.17 0.51 -1.67
CA SER A 17 -15.58 -0.22 -2.89
C SER A 17 -14.88 0.27 -4.16
N ARG A 18 -14.32 1.48 -4.15
CA ARG A 18 -13.57 2.07 -5.27
C ARG A 18 -12.07 1.81 -5.18
N ILE A 19 -11.58 1.17 -4.11
CA ILE A 19 -10.17 0.80 -4.00
C ILE A 19 -9.89 -0.28 -5.02
N ASP A 20 -8.95 0.02 -5.91
CA ASP A 20 -8.36 -0.96 -6.81
C ASP A 20 -6.85 -0.77 -6.84
N TYR A 21 -6.16 -1.79 -7.35
CA TYR A 21 -4.73 -1.75 -7.59
C TYR A 21 -4.46 -1.46 -9.08
N ILE A 22 -3.24 -1.01 -9.38
CA ILE A 22 -2.82 -0.79 -10.78
C ILE A 22 -2.59 -2.15 -11.42
N HIS A 23 -3.34 -2.52 -12.45
CA HIS A 23 -3.17 -3.83 -13.09
C HIS A 23 -1.85 -3.85 -13.88
N PRO A 24 -1.12 -4.98 -13.93
CA PRO A 24 0.11 -5.07 -14.72
C PRO A 24 -0.08 -4.71 -16.20
N GLU A 25 -1.28 -4.90 -16.73
CA GLU A 25 -1.66 -4.55 -18.10
C GLU A 25 -1.75 -3.03 -18.34
N ASP A 26 -2.05 -2.25 -17.29
CA ASP A 26 -2.09 -0.78 -17.35
C ASP A 26 -0.69 -0.15 -17.36
N ILE A 27 0.34 -0.94 -17.03
CA ILE A 27 1.73 -0.49 -17.02
C ILE A 27 2.28 -0.54 -18.45
N PRO A 28 2.80 0.58 -19.00
CA PRO A 28 3.32 0.62 -20.35
C PRO A 28 4.38 -0.46 -20.62
N ASN A 29 4.25 -1.18 -21.75
CA ASN A 29 5.23 -2.18 -22.17
C ASN A 29 6.46 -1.56 -22.87
N ILE A 30 6.87 -0.37 -22.43
CA ILE A 30 8.05 0.35 -22.91
C ILE A 30 8.81 0.94 -21.74
N ASP A 31 10.14 1.02 -21.87
CA ASP A 31 10.97 1.66 -20.86
C ASP A 31 10.73 3.18 -20.81
N LEU A 32 10.51 3.70 -19.61
CA LEU A 32 10.16 5.10 -19.36
C LEU A 32 11.34 5.92 -18.86
N TYR A 33 11.46 7.17 -19.29
CA TYR A 33 12.34 8.15 -18.66
C TYR A 33 11.76 8.63 -17.32
N MET A 34 12.60 9.15 -16.43
CA MET A 34 12.22 9.62 -15.08
C MET A 34 10.94 10.47 -15.05
N ASP A 35 10.82 11.46 -15.94
CA ASP A 35 9.63 12.34 -16.00
C ASP A 35 8.34 11.58 -16.34
N GLN A 36 8.45 10.57 -17.21
CA GLN A 36 7.33 9.71 -17.59
C GLN A 36 6.95 8.79 -16.43
N VAL A 37 7.92 8.28 -15.67
CA VAL A 37 7.65 7.50 -14.45
C VAL A 37 6.89 8.33 -13.43
N THR A 38 7.35 9.54 -13.11
CA THR A 38 6.63 10.40 -12.15
C THR A 38 5.24 10.77 -12.64
N THR A 39 5.06 11.00 -13.93
CA THR A 39 3.75 11.31 -14.52
C THR A 39 2.80 10.11 -14.45
N PHE A 40 3.29 8.91 -14.78
CA PHE A 40 2.54 7.66 -14.67
C PHE A 40 2.07 7.43 -13.24
N MET A 41 3.00 7.52 -12.27
CA MET A 41 2.69 7.32 -10.86
C MET A 41 1.68 8.35 -10.35
N ASP A 42 1.84 9.63 -10.72
CA ASP A 42 0.89 10.68 -10.33
C ASP A 42 -0.51 10.44 -10.88
N THR A 43 -0.61 10.03 -12.14
CA THR A 43 -1.89 9.73 -12.80
C THR A 43 -2.60 8.56 -12.13
N GLN A 44 -1.89 7.44 -11.97
CA GLN A 44 -2.47 6.18 -11.48
C GLN A 44 -2.81 6.20 -9.99
N LEU A 45 -2.04 6.95 -9.18
CA LEU A 45 -2.20 6.97 -7.72
C LEU A 45 -2.81 8.26 -7.19
N SER A 46 -3.24 9.18 -8.06
CA SER A 46 -3.83 10.48 -7.70
C SER A 46 -4.99 10.36 -6.69
N SER A 47 -5.83 9.33 -6.84
CA SER A 47 -6.97 9.06 -5.96
C SER A 47 -6.59 8.70 -4.52
N THR A 48 -5.33 8.30 -4.29
CA THR A 48 -4.80 7.93 -2.96
C THR A 48 -4.25 9.12 -2.18
N LYS A 49 -4.15 10.30 -2.79
CA LYS A 49 -3.67 11.50 -2.12
C LYS A 49 -4.62 11.92 -1.00
N ARG A 50 -4.06 12.36 0.13
CA ARG A 50 -4.85 12.97 1.21
C ARG A 50 -5.21 14.41 0.85
N TYR A 51 -4.25 15.15 0.31
CA TYR A 51 -4.42 16.52 -0.18
C TYR A 51 -4.00 16.64 -1.64
N ALA A 52 -4.62 17.54 -2.40
CA ALA A 52 -4.35 17.71 -3.83
C ALA A 52 -2.86 17.99 -4.14
N ASP A 53 -2.19 18.73 -3.25
CA ASP A 53 -0.78 19.12 -3.38
C ASP A 53 0.21 18.03 -2.92
N ASP A 54 -0.28 16.92 -2.35
CA ASP A 54 0.57 15.80 -1.95
C ASP A 54 1.24 15.18 -3.18
N LYS A 55 2.53 14.91 -3.05
CA LYS A 55 3.32 14.31 -4.13
C LYS A 55 3.31 12.79 -3.99
N ILE A 56 2.94 12.09 -5.07
CA ILE A 56 3.00 10.62 -5.12
C ILE A 56 4.46 10.15 -4.99
N LEU A 57 5.28 10.48 -5.98
CA LEU A 57 6.71 10.21 -6.00
C LEU A 57 7.44 11.36 -6.67
N THR A 58 8.59 11.73 -6.12
CA THR A 58 9.47 12.76 -6.70
C THR A 58 10.69 12.13 -7.34
N LYS A 59 11.33 12.84 -8.28
CA LYS A 59 12.60 12.41 -8.87
C LYS A 59 13.66 12.10 -7.81
N THR A 60 13.72 12.93 -6.76
CA THR A 60 14.63 12.73 -5.63
C THR A 60 14.34 11.45 -4.87
N MET A 61 13.06 11.14 -4.59
CA MET A 61 12.67 9.89 -3.95
C MET A 61 13.09 8.67 -4.77
N ILE A 62 12.79 8.66 -6.07
CA ILE A 62 13.15 7.53 -6.96
C ILE A 62 14.67 7.35 -7.02
N ASN A 63 15.43 8.45 -7.13
CA ASN A 63 16.89 8.40 -7.09
C ASN A 63 17.41 7.87 -5.74
N ASN A 64 16.76 8.21 -4.62
CA ASN A 64 17.13 7.71 -3.30
C ASN A 64 16.82 6.22 -3.15
N TYR A 65 15.72 5.73 -3.73
CA TYR A 65 15.43 4.29 -3.74
C TYR A 65 16.48 3.51 -4.52
N ALA A 66 16.91 4.02 -5.69
CA ALA A 66 17.98 3.40 -6.47
C ALA A 66 19.33 3.43 -5.74
N LYS A 67 19.67 4.53 -5.07
CA LYS A 67 20.92 4.67 -4.31
C LYS A 67 21.00 3.78 -3.07
N ASN A 68 19.86 3.51 -2.43
CA ASN A 68 19.77 2.70 -1.21
C ASN A 68 19.42 1.23 -1.51
N ASN A 69 19.57 0.76 -2.75
CA ASN A 69 19.27 -0.62 -3.18
C ASN A 69 17.81 -1.09 -2.99
N LEU A 70 16.86 -0.18 -2.75
CA LEU A 70 15.42 -0.51 -2.73
C LEU A 70 14.85 -0.71 -4.13
N LEU A 71 15.52 -0.14 -5.14
CA LEU A 71 15.14 -0.23 -6.54
C LEU A 71 16.40 -0.52 -7.35
N PRO A 72 16.40 -1.49 -8.28
CA PRO A 72 17.50 -1.63 -9.22
C PRO A 72 17.78 -0.32 -9.98
N PRO A 73 19.05 -0.03 -10.32
CA PRO A 73 19.40 1.21 -11.02
C PRO A 73 18.81 1.22 -12.44
N PRO A 74 18.39 2.40 -12.95
CA PRO A 74 17.81 2.49 -14.29
C PRO A 74 18.84 2.12 -15.37
N VAL A 75 18.37 1.42 -16.41
CA VAL A 75 19.20 1.02 -17.55
C VAL A 75 19.16 2.12 -18.61
N LYS A 76 20.32 2.67 -18.97
CA LYS A 76 20.42 3.78 -19.95
C LYS A 76 19.47 4.97 -19.63
N LYS A 77 19.31 5.30 -18.35
CA LYS A 77 18.40 6.33 -17.81
C LYS A 77 16.91 6.04 -17.99
N LYS A 78 16.54 4.78 -18.24
CA LYS A 78 15.16 4.36 -18.35
C LYS A 78 14.79 3.31 -17.30
N TYR A 79 13.50 3.24 -17.02
CA TYR A 79 12.86 2.38 -16.02
C TYR A 79 11.93 1.42 -16.76
N SER A 80 12.18 0.12 -16.61
CA SER A 80 11.34 -0.93 -17.16
C SER A 80 10.04 -1.11 -16.37
N LYS A 81 9.12 -1.92 -16.90
CA LYS A 81 7.89 -2.35 -16.22
C LYS A 81 8.14 -2.86 -14.80
N ASP A 82 9.20 -3.63 -14.59
CA ASP A 82 9.56 -4.12 -13.25
C ASP A 82 9.94 -3.01 -12.28
N HIS A 83 10.64 -1.97 -12.74
CA HIS A 83 10.91 -0.82 -11.90
C HIS A 83 9.61 -0.13 -11.48
N LEU A 84 8.62 -0.05 -12.38
CA LEU A 84 7.32 0.54 -12.07
C LEU A 84 6.57 -0.30 -11.03
N LEU A 85 6.55 -1.63 -11.17
CA LEU A 85 5.95 -2.54 -10.19
C LEU A 85 6.58 -2.38 -8.80
N LEU A 86 7.91 -2.34 -8.71
CA LEU A 86 8.61 -2.09 -7.44
C LEU A 86 8.28 -0.71 -6.87
N LEU A 87 8.24 0.34 -7.70
CA LEU A 87 7.87 1.68 -7.25
C LEU A 87 6.44 1.76 -6.72
N ILE A 88 5.51 1.00 -7.30
CA ILE A 88 4.13 0.89 -6.81
C ILE A 88 4.11 0.23 -5.43
N PHE A 89 4.81 -0.89 -5.24
CA PHE A 89 4.93 -1.50 -3.91
C PHE A 89 5.58 -0.56 -2.87
N ILE A 90 6.69 0.10 -3.23
CA ILE A 90 7.34 1.08 -2.35
C ILE A 90 6.34 2.18 -1.97
N TYR A 91 5.52 2.66 -2.92
CA TYR A 91 4.51 3.66 -2.65
C TYR A 91 3.43 3.18 -1.66
N TYR A 92 2.98 1.93 -1.78
CA TYR A 92 2.00 1.35 -0.84
C TYR A 92 2.58 1.15 0.56
N PHE A 93 3.86 0.78 0.68
CA PHE A 93 4.48 0.48 1.97
C PHE A 93 5.05 1.69 2.71
N LYS A 94 5.52 2.73 2.01
CA LYS A 94 6.28 3.86 2.61
C LYS A 94 5.56 4.63 3.72
N SER A 95 4.22 4.58 3.78
CA SER A 95 3.44 5.25 4.82
C SER A 95 3.32 4.42 6.11
N ILE A 96 3.68 3.13 6.05
CA ILE A 96 3.48 2.16 7.13
C ILE A 96 4.81 1.61 7.64
N LEU A 97 5.77 1.39 6.73
CA LEU A 97 7.02 0.68 7.00
C LEU A 97 8.24 1.59 6.84
N SER A 98 9.33 1.22 7.54
CA SER A 98 10.61 1.88 7.35
C SER A 98 11.25 1.51 6.01
N ILE A 99 12.18 2.33 5.52
CA ILE A 99 12.93 2.06 4.27
C ILE A 99 13.63 0.70 4.33
N LYS A 100 14.19 0.33 5.48
CA LYS A 100 14.90 -0.94 5.67
C LYS A 100 13.94 -2.14 5.60
N ASP A 101 12.76 -2.01 6.19
CA ASP A 101 11.75 -3.08 6.17
C ASP A 101 11.23 -3.32 4.75
N ILE A 102 11.05 -2.24 3.99
CA ILE A 102 10.66 -2.30 2.56
C ILE A 102 11.75 -2.99 1.74
N GLU A 103 13.02 -2.67 1.98
CA GLU A 103 14.16 -3.34 1.33
C GLU A 103 14.12 -4.86 1.59
N THR A 104 13.97 -5.27 2.86
CA THR A 104 13.87 -6.69 3.23
C THR A 104 12.70 -7.39 2.54
N LEU A 105 11.53 -6.75 2.49
CA LEU A 105 10.34 -7.33 1.85
C LEU A 105 10.47 -7.47 0.33
N LEU A 106 11.07 -6.49 -0.34
CA LEU A 106 11.17 -6.48 -1.80
C LEU A 106 12.37 -7.27 -2.34
N LYS A 107 13.34 -7.57 -1.48
CA LYS A 107 14.55 -8.31 -1.87
C LYS A 107 14.23 -9.68 -2.49
N PRO A 108 13.40 -10.57 -1.89
CA PRO A 108 13.03 -11.84 -2.52
C PRO A 108 12.35 -11.66 -3.88
N MET A 109 11.49 -10.66 -4.03
CA MET A 109 10.80 -10.39 -5.29
C MET A 109 11.76 -9.92 -6.38
N THR A 110 12.72 -9.07 -6.01
CA THR A 110 13.74 -8.57 -6.92
C THR A 110 14.72 -9.67 -7.32
N ASP A 111 15.19 -10.48 -6.36
CA ASP A 111 16.14 -11.57 -6.61
C ASP A 111 15.49 -12.69 -7.46
N ALA A 112 14.19 -12.96 -7.27
CA ALA A 112 13.49 -14.05 -7.94
C ALA A 112 12.90 -13.70 -9.32
N GLY A 113 12.46 -12.45 -9.54
CA GLY A 113 11.60 -12.12 -10.68
C GLY A 113 11.98 -10.88 -11.49
N PHE A 114 12.98 -10.09 -11.08
CA PHE A 114 13.34 -8.87 -11.80
C PHE A 114 14.07 -9.18 -13.12
N GLY A 115 13.59 -8.60 -14.22
CA GLY A 115 14.13 -8.81 -15.57
C GLY A 115 13.72 -10.12 -16.23
N GLN A 116 12.78 -10.88 -15.64
CA GLN A 116 12.18 -12.07 -16.25
C GLN A 116 10.97 -11.69 -17.11
N ASP A 117 10.77 -12.41 -18.23
CA ASP A 117 9.67 -12.14 -19.16
C ASP A 117 8.37 -12.77 -18.63
N SER A 118 7.34 -11.96 -18.34
CA SER A 118 6.04 -12.42 -17.86
C SER A 118 5.31 -13.36 -18.81
N ASP A 119 5.54 -13.24 -20.13
CA ASP A 119 4.91 -14.10 -21.14
C ASP A 119 5.46 -15.53 -21.16
N LYS A 120 6.55 -15.81 -20.41
CA LYS A 120 7.24 -17.11 -20.41
C LYS A 120 7.42 -17.71 -19.01
N ASP A 121 7.52 -16.88 -17.98
CA ASP A 121 7.91 -17.30 -16.63
C ASP A 121 6.81 -16.99 -15.61
N THR A 122 6.15 -18.02 -15.06
CA THR A 122 5.17 -17.89 -13.95
C THR A 122 5.77 -17.34 -12.64
N SER A 123 7.08 -17.15 -12.59
CA SER A 123 7.83 -16.52 -11.50
C SER A 123 8.15 -15.05 -11.76
N SER A 124 7.61 -14.45 -12.82
CA SER A 124 7.86 -13.04 -13.13
C SER A 124 7.37 -12.12 -12.02
N LEU A 125 7.99 -10.94 -11.92
CA LEU A 125 7.57 -9.93 -10.95
C LEU A 125 6.12 -9.47 -11.18
N ALA A 126 5.69 -9.41 -12.43
CA ALA A 126 4.31 -9.06 -12.80
C ALA A 126 3.30 -10.08 -12.28
N ASP A 127 3.58 -11.37 -12.41
CA ASP A 127 2.71 -12.44 -11.91
C ASP A 127 2.65 -12.45 -10.39
N MET A 128 3.79 -12.32 -9.72
CA MET A 128 3.84 -12.21 -8.26
C MET A 128 3.02 -11.01 -7.77
N TYR A 129 3.20 -9.85 -8.40
CA TYR A 129 2.43 -8.65 -8.11
C TYR A 129 0.92 -8.89 -8.29
N GLN A 130 0.52 -9.47 -9.42
CA GLN A 130 -0.88 -9.73 -9.73
C GLN A 130 -1.53 -10.68 -8.72
N GLN A 131 -0.84 -11.75 -8.34
CA GLN A 131 -1.31 -12.71 -7.36
C GLN A 131 -1.49 -12.05 -5.98
N ILE A 132 -0.50 -11.29 -5.52
CA ILE A 132 -0.57 -10.56 -4.24
C ILE A 132 -1.74 -9.57 -4.26
N CYS A 133 -1.86 -8.77 -5.32
CA CYS A 133 -2.91 -7.76 -5.42
C CYS A 133 -4.31 -8.37 -5.52
N THR A 134 -4.47 -9.49 -6.24
CA THR A 134 -5.73 -10.23 -6.31
C THR A 134 -6.12 -10.79 -4.94
N MET A 135 -5.17 -11.37 -4.22
CA MET A 135 -5.39 -11.83 -2.84
C MET A 135 -5.82 -10.67 -1.93
N CYS A 136 -5.12 -9.53 -1.99
CA CYS A 136 -5.46 -8.34 -1.20
C CYS A 136 -6.85 -7.79 -1.55
N LYS A 137 -7.23 -7.74 -2.83
CA LYS A 137 -8.55 -7.30 -3.28
C LYS A 137 -9.67 -8.20 -2.73
N GLY A 138 -9.42 -9.50 -2.62
CA GLY A 138 -10.34 -10.45 -1.99
C GLY A 138 -10.63 -10.18 -0.51
N GLN A 139 -9.80 -9.39 0.18
CA GLN A 139 -10.01 -9.01 1.58
C GLN A 139 -10.97 -7.82 1.75
N LEU A 140 -11.40 -7.17 0.66
CA LEU A 140 -12.17 -5.92 0.74
C LEU A 140 -13.57 -6.13 1.33
N GLU A 141 -14.29 -7.19 0.95
CA GLU A 141 -15.62 -7.47 1.49
C GLU A 141 -15.59 -7.84 2.98
N PRO A 142 -14.73 -8.79 3.44
CA PRO A 142 -14.56 -9.03 4.88
C PRO A 142 -14.15 -7.76 5.66
N LEU A 143 -13.34 -6.90 5.06
CA LEU A 143 -12.93 -5.64 5.69
C LEU A 143 -14.12 -4.70 5.88
N LYS A 144 -15.03 -4.59 4.91
CA LYS A 144 -16.25 -3.77 5.02
C LYS A 144 -17.14 -4.25 6.18
N GLU A 145 -17.35 -5.56 6.29
CA GLU A 145 -18.14 -6.14 7.39
C GLU A 145 -17.53 -5.82 8.76
N ASN A 146 -16.20 -5.98 8.88
CA ASN A 146 -15.48 -5.65 10.11
C ASN A 146 -15.59 -4.15 10.46
N ILE A 147 -15.52 -3.27 9.46
CA ILE A 147 -15.65 -1.82 9.63
C ILE A 147 -17.06 -1.44 10.12
N SER A 148 -18.10 -2.04 9.55
CA SER A 148 -19.48 -1.84 10.00
C SER A 148 -19.68 -2.28 11.44
N SER A 149 -19.17 -3.47 11.81
CA SER A 149 -19.25 -3.97 13.19
C SER A 149 -18.50 -3.08 14.19
N ALA A 150 -17.32 -2.58 13.82
CA ALA A 150 -16.55 -1.64 14.64
C ALA A 150 -17.29 -0.30 14.82
N TRP A 151 -17.99 0.18 13.79
CA TRP A 151 -18.81 1.39 13.86
C TRP A 151 -19.99 1.26 14.82
N GLU A 152 -20.70 0.13 14.78
CA GLU A 152 -21.79 -0.19 15.70
C GLU A 152 -21.29 -0.23 17.15
N THR A 153 -20.20 -0.97 17.40
CA THR A 153 -19.56 -1.07 18.72
C THR A 153 -19.14 0.30 19.27
N ALA A 154 -18.61 1.18 18.40
CA ALA A 154 -18.24 2.54 18.78
C ALA A 154 -19.46 3.39 19.20
N GLY A 155 -20.63 3.15 18.60
CA GLY A 155 -21.88 3.84 18.95
C GLY A 155 -22.45 3.43 20.32
N GLU A 156 -22.19 2.19 20.73
CA GLU A 156 -22.64 1.66 22.03
C GLU A 156 -21.75 2.10 23.20
N THR A 157 -20.48 2.44 22.92
CA THR A 157 -19.44 2.75 23.91
C THR A 157 -19.80 3.90 24.85
N PHE A 158 -20.59 4.88 24.37
CA PHE A 158 -20.94 6.10 25.12
C PHE A 158 -22.45 6.27 25.32
N SER A 159 -23.17 5.16 25.51
CA SER A 159 -24.64 5.13 25.67
C SER A 159 -25.18 5.98 26.84
N GLU A 160 -24.34 6.36 27.81
CA GLU A 160 -24.74 7.16 28.98
C GLU A 160 -24.49 8.69 28.83
N ILE A 161 -23.91 9.15 27.72
CA ILE A 161 -23.59 10.57 27.48
C ILE A 161 -24.80 11.31 26.87
N PRO A 162 -25.05 12.59 27.23
CA PRO A 162 -26.10 13.39 26.60
C PRO A 162 -26.04 13.42 25.07
N ASP A 163 -27.21 13.29 24.44
CA ASP A 163 -27.39 13.14 22.98
C ASP A 163 -26.71 14.25 22.16
N THR A 164 -26.58 15.46 22.70
CA THR A 164 -25.96 16.62 22.02
C THR A 164 -24.50 16.40 21.61
N SER A 165 -23.82 15.38 22.13
CA SER A 165 -22.42 15.09 21.85
C SER A 165 -22.16 13.66 21.38
N LYS A 166 -23.21 12.85 21.26
CA LYS A 166 -23.12 11.41 21.02
C LYS A 166 -22.41 11.08 19.70
N ASP A 167 -22.73 11.80 18.63
CA ASP A 167 -22.11 11.62 17.30
C ASP A 167 -20.59 11.89 17.33
N THR A 168 -20.16 12.93 18.06
CA THR A 168 -18.73 13.26 18.19
C THR A 168 -17.98 12.19 18.96
N PHE A 169 -18.57 11.67 20.04
CA PHE A 169 -17.95 10.60 20.84
C PHE A 169 -17.92 9.26 20.11
N GLN A 170 -18.94 8.93 19.31
CA GLN A 170 -18.92 7.74 18.45
C GLN A 170 -17.80 7.82 17.42
N ILE A 171 -17.65 8.96 16.73
CA ILE A 171 -16.55 9.16 15.77
C ILE A 171 -15.19 9.01 16.47
N LEU A 172 -15.03 9.58 17.67
CA LEU A 172 -13.80 9.44 18.45
C LEU A 172 -13.51 7.98 18.83
N ALA A 173 -14.49 7.24 19.36
CA ALA A 173 -14.35 5.82 19.67
C ALA A 173 -13.98 5.01 18.43
N PHE A 174 -14.61 5.30 17.30
CA PHE A 174 -14.35 4.62 16.05
C PHE A 174 -12.93 4.88 15.53
N ILE A 175 -12.47 6.13 15.57
CA ILE A 175 -11.07 6.49 15.23
C ILE A 175 -10.09 5.73 16.14
N CYS A 176 -10.36 5.65 17.44
CA CYS A 176 -9.52 4.90 18.39
C CYS A 176 -9.49 3.41 18.06
N SER A 177 -10.63 2.81 17.73
CA SER A 177 -10.73 1.40 17.32
C SER A 177 -9.91 1.13 16.06
N LEU A 178 -10.09 1.92 15.00
CA LEU A 178 -9.30 1.79 13.76
C LEU A 178 -7.79 1.98 14.01
N SER A 179 -7.43 2.93 14.86
CA SER A 179 -6.03 3.22 15.19
C SER A 179 -5.38 2.06 15.94
N PHE A 180 -6.10 1.43 16.88
CA PHE A 180 -5.63 0.25 17.59
C PHE A 180 -5.40 -0.92 16.63
N ASP A 181 -6.35 -1.15 15.72
CA ASP A 181 -6.25 -2.16 14.67
C ASP A 181 -5.00 -2.01 13.80
N VAL A 182 -4.76 -0.78 13.32
CA VAL A 182 -3.57 -0.44 12.52
C VAL A 182 -2.30 -0.64 13.34
N TYR A 183 -2.29 -0.23 14.60
CA TYR A 183 -1.13 -0.39 15.50
C TYR A 183 -0.76 -1.87 15.68
N VAL A 184 -1.74 -2.74 16.00
CA VAL A 184 -1.50 -4.17 16.18
C VAL A 184 -1.02 -4.82 14.88
N LYS A 185 -1.66 -4.52 13.75
CA LYS A 185 -1.26 -5.04 12.43
C LYS A 185 0.16 -4.59 12.06
N LYS A 186 0.52 -3.33 12.32
CA LYS A 186 1.88 -2.81 12.10
C LYS A 186 2.91 -3.56 12.95
N MET A 187 2.64 -3.77 14.24
CA MET A 187 3.52 -4.55 15.10
C MET A 187 3.72 -5.98 14.59
N MET A 188 2.64 -6.63 14.12
CA MET A 188 2.72 -7.97 13.53
C MET A 188 3.59 -7.98 12.26
N ILE A 189 3.41 -7.00 11.37
CA ILE A 189 4.19 -6.88 10.14
C ILE A 189 5.68 -6.70 10.48
N GLU A 190 6.02 -5.78 11.37
CA GLU A 190 7.41 -5.54 11.81
C GLU A 190 8.03 -6.83 12.38
N LYS A 191 7.29 -7.57 13.21
CA LYS A 191 7.75 -8.84 13.78
C LYS A 191 7.95 -9.94 12.74
N LEU A 192 7.10 -10.00 11.72
CA LEU A 192 7.29 -10.94 10.61
C LEU A 192 8.50 -10.56 9.75
N ILE A 193 8.76 -9.27 9.54
CA ILE A 193 9.95 -8.81 8.80
C ILE A 193 11.25 -9.11 9.57
N ASP A 194 11.21 -9.03 10.90
CA ASP A 194 12.32 -9.45 11.77
C ASP A 194 12.70 -10.93 11.52
N THR A 195 11.73 -11.81 11.24
CA THR A 195 12.01 -13.25 10.98
C THR A 195 12.75 -13.44 9.66
N PHE A 196 12.34 -12.76 8.58
CA PHE A 196 13.05 -12.78 7.29
C PHE A 196 14.51 -12.32 7.43
N SER A 197 14.73 -11.27 8.21
CA SER A 197 16.09 -10.72 8.43
C SER A 197 16.99 -11.67 9.24
N SER A 198 16.40 -12.46 10.14
CA SER A 198 17.13 -13.39 10.99
C SER A 198 17.60 -14.65 10.24
N GLU A 199 16.81 -15.15 9.27
CA GLU A 199 17.16 -16.28 8.43
C GLU A 199 18.33 -15.95 7.49
N ASP A 200 18.32 -14.74 6.90
CA ASP A 200 19.39 -14.22 6.03
C ASP A 200 20.75 -14.09 6.76
N SER A 201 20.71 -13.88 8.08
CA SER A 201 21.91 -13.81 8.94
C SER A 201 22.47 -15.19 9.30
N SER A 202 21.64 -16.23 9.25
CA SER A 202 22.02 -17.61 9.59
C SER A 202 22.64 -18.38 8.41
N HIS A 203 22.30 -18.02 7.17
CA HIS A 203 22.89 -18.59 5.95
C HIS A 203 24.22 -17.94 5.52
N LYS A 204 24.67 -16.89 6.22
CA LYS A 204 25.99 -16.24 5.99
C LYS A 204 27.09 -16.69 6.97
N LYS A 205 26.88 -17.77 7.73
CA LYS A 205 27.88 -18.37 8.62
C LYS A 205 28.40 -19.70 8.09
#